data_AF-A0A833VMH3-F1
#
_entry.id   AF-A0A833VMH3-F1
#
_cell.length_a   1.000
_cell.length_b   1.000
_cell.length_c   1.000
_cell.angle_alpha   90.00
_cell.angle_beta   90.00
_cell.angle_gamma   90.00
#
_symmetry.space_group_name_H-M   'P 1'
#
loop_
_entity.id
_entity.type
_entity.pdbx_description
1 polymer ?
#
loop_
_entity_poly.entity_id
_entity_poly.type
_entity_poly.pdbx_seq_one_letter_code
_entity_poly.pdbx_strand_id
1 'polypeptide(L)'
;MTKSTFNIAPVSALQKNELYFHMYLHHTPLGSNRNQSGIVNPNLPNSFGWTVVNDWPLYDALGPNAKVIARAQGLHIQTGMSSQKYQNYLSIVFEDARFKGSTLQVMGPVVEGGEWAIVGGTGEFPMARGVIYKKFHEQKKDGNIMELDIHAFYSAVRPWSLGV
;
A
#
# COMPACT_ATOMS: atom_id res chain seq x y z
N MET A 1 8.41 14.97 -42.33
CA MET A 1 8.87 15.45 -41.01
C MET A 1 8.39 14.46 -39.96
N THR A 2 9.31 13.71 -39.36
CA THR A 2 9.04 12.77 -38.26
C THR A 2 8.77 13.57 -36.97
N LYS A 3 7.54 13.51 -36.45
CA LYS A 3 7.24 14.03 -35.11
C LYS A 3 8.06 13.20 -34.11
N SER A 4 8.96 13.85 -33.37
CA SER A 4 9.58 13.23 -32.19
C SER A 4 8.48 12.81 -31.22
N THR A 5 8.46 11.53 -30.84
CA THR A 5 7.56 10.95 -29.83
C THR A 5 7.90 11.39 -28.40
N PHE A 6 9.02 12.09 -28.21
CA PHE A 6 9.47 12.57 -26.92
C PHE A 6 9.43 14.10 -26.91
N ASN A 7 8.63 14.66 -26.00
CA ASN A 7 8.50 16.10 -25.76
C ASN A 7 8.85 16.41 -24.30
N ILE A 8 9.53 17.53 -24.09
CA ILE A 8 9.80 18.10 -22.77
C ILE A 8 9.04 19.42 -22.71
N ALA A 9 8.26 19.63 -21.65
CA ALA A 9 7.54 20.89 -21.41
C ALA A 9 7.94 21.45 -20.05
N PRO A 10 8.07 22.79 -19.91
CA PRO A 10 8.24 23.42 -18.62
C PRO A 10 6.99 23.16 -17.76
N VAL A 11 7.19 22.88 -16.46
CA VAL A 11 6.09 22.68 -15.51
C VAL A 11 5.96 23.92 -14.63
N SER A 12 4.75 24.47 -14.51
CA SER A 12 4.43 25.44 -13.46
C SER A 12 4.35 24.74 -12.10
N ALA A 13 4.38 25.49 -11.01
CA ALA A 13 4.19 24.91 -9.68
C ALA A 13 2.90 24.07 -9.65
N LEU A 14 3.03 22.78 -9.32
CA LEU A 14 1.89 21.87 -9.22
C LEU A 14 1.06 22.24 -7.99
N GLN A 15 -0.25 22.40 -8.17
CA GLN A 15 -1.17 22.48 -7.04
C GLN A 15 -1.12 21.17 -6.28
N LYS A 16 -0.79 21.25 -4.99
CA LYS A 16 -0.76 20.10 -4.10
C LYS A 16 -2.01 20.06 -3.24
N ASN A 17 -2.56 18.88 -3.10
CA ASN A 17 -3.61 18.57 -2.15
C ASN A 17 -3.04 17.68 -1.05
N GLU A 18 -3.63 17.79 0.13
CA GLU A 18 -3.28 16.98 1.29
C GLU A 18 -4.34 15.87 1.49
N LEU A 19 -3.89 14.73 2.00
CA LEU A 19 -4.65 13.50 2.12
C LEU A 19 -4.51 12.97 3.54
N TYR A 20 -5.66 12.69 4.18
CA TYR A 20 -5.74 12.07 5.49
C TYR A 20 -6.73 10.92 5.45
N PHE A 21 -6.26 9.71 5.79
CA PHE A 21 -7.13 8.56 5.96
C PHE A 21 -6.82 7.84 7.27
N HIS A 22 -7.87 7.29 7.88
CA HIS A 22 -7.77 6.36 9.00
C HIS A 22 -8.45 5.07 8.59
N MET A 23 -7.75 3.94 8.73
CA MET A 23 -8.20 2.65 8.20
C MET A 23 -7.72 1.50 9.10
N TYR A 24 -8.37 0.33 8.99
CA TYR A 24 -7.99 -0.87 9.75
C TYR A 24 -7.54 -1.98 8.81
N LEU A 25 -6.25 -2.31 8.84
CA LEU A 25 -5.64 -3.39 8.07
C LEU A 25 -5.85 -4.73 8.78
N HIS A 26 -6.45 -5.70 8.10
CA HIS A 26 -6.59 -7.06 8.62
C HIS A 26 -5.51 -7.96 7.99
N HIS A 27 -4.51 -8.32 8.79
CA HIS A 27 -3.41 -9.20 8.40
C HIS A 27 -3.71 -10.61 8.92
N THR A 28 -4.06 -11.55 8.03
CA THR A 28 -4.55 -12.90 8.40
C THR A 28 -3.65 -13.97 7.77
N PRO A 29 -2.46 -14.26 8.36
CA PRO A 29 -1.55 -15.30 7.87
C PRO A 29 -2.06 -16.73 7.97
N LEU A 30 -3.00 -17.03 8.88
CA LEU A 30 -3.36 -18.39 9.25
C LEU A 30 -4.84 -18.70 8.96
N GLY A 31 -5.19 -19.97 9.07
CA GLY A 31 -6.58 -20.44 8.94
C GLY A 31 -7.09 -20.53 7.50
N SER A 32 -8.38 -20.89 7.36
CA SER A 32 -9.05 -21.06 6.07
C SER A 32 -9.28 -19.74 5.34
N ASN A 33 -9.34 -18.63 6.08
CA ASN A 33 -9.58 -17.29 5.56
C ASN A 33 -8.27 -16.50 5.38
N ARG A 34 -7.13 -17.20 5.30
CA ARG A 34 -5.84 -16.56 5.12
C ARG A 34 -5.86 -15.65 3.88
N ASN A 35 -5.24 -14.50 4.01
CA ASN A 35 -5.23 -13.46 2.97
C ASN A 35 -3.82 -13.17 2.45
N GLN A 36 -2.97 -14.19 2.53
CA GLN A 36 -1.62 -14.20 2.01
C GLN A 36 -1.12 -15.64 1.81
N SER A 37 -0.08 -15.81 1.00
CA SER A 37 0.53 -17.10 0.73
C SER A 37 2.02 -16.98 0.44
N GLY A 38 2.83 -17.88 1.00
CA GLY A 38 4.22 -18.02 0.58
C GLY A 38 4.31 -18.44 -0.88
N ILE A 39 5.19 -17.81 -1.65
CA ILE A 39 5.41 -18.12 -3.07
C ILE A 39 6.81 -18.68 -3.35
N VAL A 40 7.81 -18.24 -2.59
CA VAL A 40 9.20 -18.71 -2.70
C VAL A 40 9.78 -18.84 -1.30
N ASN A 41 10.21 -20.05 -0.92
CA ASN A 41 10.92 -20.28 0.34
C ASN A 41 12.26 -20.98 0.05
N PRO A 42 13.39 -20.23 0.05
CA PRO A 42 14.71 -20.78 -0.22
C PRO A 42 15.25 -21.73 0.86
N ASN A 43 14.59 -21.83 2.03
CA ASN A 43 15.05 -22.59 3.20
C ASN A 43 16.45 -22.18 3.70
N LEU A 44 16.78 -20.89 3.58
CA LEU A 44 18.01 -20.31 4.12
C LEU A 44 17.87 -19.95 5.61
N PRO A 45 18.98 -19.81 6.35
CA PRO A 45 18.95 -19.33 7.73
C PRO A 45 18.10 -18.06 7.89
N ASN A 46 17.34 -17.96 8.98
CA ASN A 46 16.41 -16.85 9.27
C ASN A 46 15.29 -16.65 8.23
N SER A 47 15.07 -17.64 7.36
CA SER A 47 14.14 -17.57 6.23
C SER A 47 14.51 -16.50 5.21
N PHE A 48 15.80 -16.17 5.06
CA PHE A 48 16.25 -15.15 4.12
C PHE A 48 15.74 -15.40 2.69
N GLY A 49 15.12 -14.38 2.10
CA GLY A 49 14.50 -14.46 0.77
C GLY A 49 13.11 -15.12 0.76
N TRP A 50 12.57 -15.56 1.90
CA TRP A 50 11.19 -16.03 1.95
C TRP A 50 10.25 -14.91 1.51
N THR A 51 9.53 -15.15 0.43
CA THR A 51 8.65 -14.19 -0.23
C THR A 51 7.20 -14.66 -0.13
N VAL A 52 6.33 -13.72 0.22
CA VAL A 52 4.91 -13.94 0.45
C VAL A 52 4.11 -12.93 -0.39
N VAL A 53 3.03 -13.39 -1.02
CA VAL A 53 2.04 -12.53 -1.69
C VAL A 53 0.89 -12.20 -0.75
N ASN A 54 0.42 -10.96 -0.81
CA ASN A 54 -0.51 -10.36 0.14
C ASN A 54 -1.75 -9.82 -0.59
N ASP A 55 -2.94 -10.05 -0.01
CA ASP A 55 -4.18 -9.35 -0.34
C ASP A 55 -4.90 -8.95 0.97
N TRP A 56 -4.39 -7.94 1.67
CA TRP A 56 -4.88 -7.59 3.00
C TRP A 56 -6.00 -6.54 2.92
N PRO A 57 -7.24 -6.86 3.37
CA PRO A 57 -8.33 -5.91 3.34
C PRO A 57 -8.15 -4.79 4.37
N LEU A 58 -8.52 -3.57 3.96
CA LEU A 58 -8.56 -2.37 4.76
C LEU A 58 -10.01 -1.96 4.99
N TYR A 59 -10.41 -1.85 6.25
CA TYR A 59 -11.76 -1.50 6.67
C TYR A 59 -11.88 -0.04 7.10
N ASP A 60 -13.07 0.52 6.94
CA ASP A 60 -13.44 1.87 7.39
C ASP A 60 -13.62 1.98 8.91
N ALA A 61 -13.98 0.88 9.55
CA ALA A 61 -14.25 0.79 10.98
C ALA A 61 -13.89 -0.60 11.51
N LEU A 62 -14.01 -0.73 12.83
CA LEU A 62 -14.03 -2.02 13.51
C LEU A 62 -15.47 -2.53 13.64
N GLY A 63 -15.64 -3.85 13.72
CA GLY A 63 -16.92 -4.48 14.02
C GLY A 63 -17.63 -5.14 12.82
N PRO A 64 -18.82 -5.72 13.05
CA PRO A 64 -19.47 -6.62 12.09
C PRO A 64 -20.00 -5.93 10.84
N ASN A 65 -20.25 -4.62 10.90
CA ASN A 65 -20.78 -3.84 9.78
C ASN A 65 -19.68 -3.06 9.04
N ALA A 66 -18.42 -3.24 9.42
CA ALA A 66 -17.29 -2.61 8.76
C ALA A 66 -17.21 -3.04 7.30
N LYS A 67 -16.86 -2.10 6.43
CA LYS A 67 -16.78 -2.31 4.99
C LYS A 67 -15.33 -2.28 4.55
N VAL A 68 -14.98 -3.18 3.63
CA VAL A 68 -13.71 -3.10 2.92
C VAL A 68 -13.77 -1.86 2.01
N ILE A 69 -12.85 -0.93 2.22
CA ILE A 69 -12.74 0.32 1.46
C ILE A 69 -11.47 0.39 0.62
N ALA A 70 -10.50 -0.48 0.90
CA ALA A 70 -9.30 -0.68 0.10
C ALA A 70 -8.68 -2.05 0.37
N ARG A 71 -7.65 -2.40 -0.39
CA ARG A 71 -6.80 -3.58 -0.15
C ARG A 71 -5.33 -3.21 -0.28
N ALA A 72 -4.51 -3.70 0.66
CA ALA A 72 -3.06 -3.66 0.55
C ALA A 72 -2.58 -4.92 -0.18
N GLN A 73 -2.24 -4.77 -1.45
CA GLN A 73 -1.91 -5.85 -2.38
C GLN A 73 -0.47 -5.76 -2.85
N GLY A 74 0.26 -6.87 -2.77
CA GLY A 74 1.67 -6.89 -3.19
C GLY A 74 2.43 -8.05 -2.55
N LEU A 75 3.67 -7.78 -2.18
CA LEU A 75 4.59 -8.77 -1.64
C LEU A 75 5.23 -8.28 -0.35
N HIS A 76 5.61 -9.22 0.50
CA HIS A 76 6.62 -8.97 1.53
C HIS A 76 7.70 -10.05 1.52
N ILE A 77 8.93 -9.64 1.85
CA ILE A 77 10.12 -10.48 1.74
C ILE A 77 10.93 -10.41 3.03
N GLN A 78 11.41 -11.54 3.52
CA GLN A 78 12.43 -11.58 4.57
C GLN A 78 13.77 -11.09 3.98
N THR A 79 14.30 -9.99 4.50
CA THR A 79 15.54 -9.35 4.03
C THR A 79 16.66 -9.33 5.07
N GLY A 80 16.43 -9.81 6.29
CA GLY A 80 17.41 -9.80 7.37
C GLY A 80 18.28 -11.06 7.42
N MET A 81 19.59 -10.93 7.19
CA MET A 81 20.51 -12.07 7.29
C MET A 81 20.72 -12.56 8.73
N SER A 82 20.70 -11.66 9.71
CA SER A 82 21.00 -11.95 11.12
C SER A 82 19.78 -12.04 12.03
N SER A 83 18.63 -11.53 11.60
CA SER A 83 17.36 -11.62 12.32
C SER A 83 16.19 -11.51 11.36
N GLN A 84 15.01 -11.97 11.79
CA GLN A 84 13.80 -11.84 10.99
C GLN A 84 13.40 -10.37 10.83
N LYS A 85 13.69 -9.83 9.65
CA LYS A 85 13.27 -8.50 9.20
C LYS A 85 12.60 -8.65 7.86
N TYR A 86 11.38 -8.15 7.75
CA TYR A 86 10.59 -8.25 6.54
C TYR A 86 10.33 -6.86 5.97
N GLN A 87 10.32 -6.78 4.64
CA GLN A 87 10.07 -5.56 3.87
C GLN A 87 8.86 -5.75 2.95
N ASN A 88 7.93 -4.80 2.97
CA ASN A 88 6.77 -4.73 2.10
C ASN A 88 7.04 -3.92 0.83
N TYR A 89 6.44 -4.40 -0.25
CA TYR A 89 6.32 -3.74 -1.55
C TYR A 89 4.88 -3.94 -2.01
N LEU A 90 4.02 -2.95 -1.79
CA LEU A 90 2.58 -3.10 -2.00
C LEU A 90 1.92 -1.84 -2.54
N SER A 91 0.71 -2.02 -3.07
CA SER A 91 -0.23 -0.96 -3.42
C SER A 91 -1.39 -0.98 -2.43
N ILE A 92 -1.84 0.18 -1.95
CA ILE A 92 -3.19 0.34 -1.42
C ILE A 92 -4.11 0.63 -2.59
N VAL A 93 -4.97 -0.32 -2.93
CA VAL A 93 -5.94 -0.25 -4.02
C VAL A 93 -7.29 0.12 -3.43
N PHE A 94 -7.81 1.29 -3.75
CA PHE A 94 -9.07 1.78 -3.17
C PHE A 94 -10.28 1.14 -3.87
N GLU A 95 -11.25 0.70 -3.06
CA GLU A 95 -12.51 0.09 -3.49
C GLU A 95 -13.72 0.98 -3.19
N ASP A 96 -13.57 1.96 -2.27
CA ASP A 96 -14.60 2.95 -1.98
C ASP A 96 -15.04 3.73 -3.22
N ALA A 97 -16.32 4.07 -3.31
CA ALA A 97 -16.92 4.68 -4.47
C ALA A 97 -16.22 5.97 -4.94
N ARG A 98 -15.67 6.77 -4.01
CA ARG A 98 -15.01 8.03 -4.35
C ARG A 98 -13.64 7.82 -5.01
N PHE A 99 -12.90 6.80 -4.59
CA PHE A 99 -11.50 6.59 -5.00
C PHE A 99 -11.29 5.28 -5.75
N LYS A 100 -12.37 4.62 -6.16
CA LYS A 100 -12.35 3.29 -6.77
C LYS A 100 -11.34 3.20 -7.92
N GLY A 101 -10.38 2.29 -7.78
CA GLY A 101 -9.32 2.05 -8.76
C GLY A 101 -8.11 3.00 -8.67
N SER A 102 -8.17 4.04 -7.83
CA SER A 102 -6.97 4.82 -7.47
C SER A 102 -6.06 3.99 -6.57
N THR A 103 -4.77 4.33 -6.56
CA THR A 103 -3.79 3.61 -5.74
C THR A 103 -2.83 4.54 -5.02
N LEU A 104 -2.33 4.09 -3.87
CA LEU A 104 -1.09 4.57 -3.27
C LEU A 104 -0.05 3.46 -3.37
N GLN A 105 1.15 3.81 -3.82
CA GLN A 105 2.30 2.91 -3.91
C GLN A 105 3.11 3.01 -2.62
N VAL A 106 3.37 1.87 -1.97
CA VAL A 106 3.81 1.80 -0.57
C VAL A 106 5.01 0.87 -0.42
N MET A 107 6.00 1.32 0.34
CA MET A 107 7.16 0.50 0.72
C MET A 107 7.55 0.73 2.19
N GLY A 108 8.02 -0.32 2.86
CA GLY A 108 8.54 -0.19 4.23
C GLY A 108 8.56 -1.50 5.02
N PRO A 109 9.01 -1.48 6.28
CA PRO A 109 9.10 -2.67 7.13
C PRO A 109 7.73 -3.35 7.35
N VAL A 110 7.72 -4.60 7.79
CA VAL A 110 6.49 -5.40 7.98
C VAL A 110 5.45 -4.81 8.94
N VAL A 111 4.28 -5.43 8.95
CA VAL A 111 3.03 -4.96 9.55
C VAL A 111 3.18 -4.53 11.02
N GLU A 112 3.85 -5.30 11.87
CA GLU A 112 3.85 -5.11 13.34
C GLU A 112 4.75 -3.98 13.88
N GLY A 113 5.25 -3.06 13.04
CA GLY A 113 5.96 -1.88 13.53
C GLY A 113 6.56 -0.96 12.47
N GLY A 114 6.97 0.24 12.89
CA GLY A 114 7.53 1.28 12.02
C GLY A 114 6.50 1.99 11.15
N GLU A 115 6.97 2.67 10.12
CA GLU A 115 6.16 3.44 9.18
C GLU A 115 6.25 2.82 7.78
N TRP A 116 5.26 3.08 6.92
CA TRP A 116 5.43 2.88 5.49
C TRP A 116 5.56 4.22 4.77
N ALA A 117 6.44 4.26 3.76
CA ALA A 117 6.54 5.38 2.86
C ALA A 117 5.52 5.23 1.72
N ILE A 118 4.80 6.31 1.43
CA ILE A 118 4.07 6.46 0.17
C ILE A 118 5.05 7.04 -0.84
N VAL A 119 5.36 6.25 -1.86
CA VAL A 119 6.37 6.57 -2.88
C VAL A 119 5.75 7.01 -4.20
N GLY A 120 4.44 6.90 -4.34
CA GLY A 120 3.69 7.29 -5.54
C GLY A 120 2.20 7.04 -5.39
N GLY A 121 1.45 7.31 -6.46
CA GLY A 121 0.03 7.00 -6.55
C GLY A 121 -0.51 7.17 -7.96
N THR A 122 -1.71 6.64 -8.20
CA THR A 122 -2.41 6.65 -9.49
C THR A 122 -3.88 7.04 -9.31
N GLY A 123 -4.58 7.30 -10.42
CA GLY A 123 -5.97 7.74 -10.41
C GLY A 123 -6.07 9.15 -9.83
N GLU A 124 -6.83 9.30 -8.74
CA GLU A 124 -7.01 10.56 -8.03
C GLU A 124 -5.76 11.03 -7.27
N PHE A 125 -4.74 10.17 -7.11
CA PHE A 125 -3.54 10.46 -6.31
C PHE A 125 -2.22 10.53 -7.11
N PRO A 126 -2.16 11.19 -8.28
CA PRO A 126 -0.93 11.19 -9.05
C PRO A 126 0.18 11.92 -8.30
N MET A 127 1.39 11.35 -8.37
CA MET A 127 2.58 11.87 -7.68
C MET A 127 2.46 11.95 -6.16
N ALA A 128 1.62 11.11 -5.55
CA ALA A 128 1.47 11.06 -4.09
C ALA A 128 2.79 10.75 -3.37
N ARG A 129 3.04 11.43 -2.25
CA ARG A 129 4.19 11.21 -1.35
C ARG A 129 3.77 11.46 0.09
N GLY A 130 4.21 10.62 1.01
CA GLY A 130 3.78 10.72 2.40
C GLY A 130 4.20 9.55 3.25
N VAL A 131 3.53 9.41 4.41
CA VAL A 131 3.82 8.41 5.43
C VAL A 131 2.52 7.73 5.85
N ILE A 132 2.61 6.44 6.12
CA ILE A 132 1.56 5.66 6.79
C ILE A 132 2.10 5.26 8.16
N TYR A 133 1.48 5.80 9.19
CA TYR A 133 1.76 5.43 10.57
C TYR A 133 0.93 4.19 10.93
N LYS A 134 1.57 3.24 11.60
CA LYS A 134 0.96 1.95 11.95
C LYS A 134 0.89 1.82 13.46
N LYS A 135 -0.25 1.38 13.97
CA LYS A 135 -0.45 1.09 15.38
C LYS A 135 -1.15 -0.25 15.55
N PHE A 136 -0.59 -1.09 16.42
CA PHE A 136 -1.18 -2.38 16.72
C PHE A 136 -2.52 -2.18 17.45
N HIS A 137 -3.56 -2.87 16.98
CA HIS A 137 -4.90 -2.78 17.56
C HIS A 137 -5.25 -4.05 18.35
N GLU A 138 -5.25 -5.21 17.69
CA GLU A 138 -5.73 -6.47 18.27
C GLU A 138 -5.00 -7.69 17.67
N GLN A 139 -4.68 -8.67 18.52
CA GLN A 139 -4.29 -10.01 18.09
C GLN A 139 -5.54 -10.90 18.02
N LYS A 140 -5.77 -11.52 16.87
CA LYS A 140 -6.78 -12.56 16.65
C LYS A 140 -6.13 -13.94 16.58
N LYS A 141 -6.97 -14.98 16.55
CA LYS A 141 -6.52 -16.38 16.45
C LYS A 141 -5.76 -16.67 15.15
N ASP A 142 -6.14 -16.00 14.06
CA ASP A 142 -5.67 -16.24 12.70
C ASP A 142 -4.77 -15.13 12.14
N GLY A 143 -4.55 -14.07 12.93
CA GLY A 143 -3.82 -12.89 12.50
C GLY A 143 -3.98 -11.71 13.44
N ASN A 144 -3.79 -10.50 12.94
CA ASN A 144 -3.83 -9.27 13.71
C ASN A 144 -4.49 -8.13 12.93
N ILE A 145 -4.98 -7.14 13.67
CA ILE A 145 -5.49 -5.88 13.13
C ILE A 145 -4.49 -4.77 13.45
N MET A 146 -4.19 -3.95 12.45
CA MET A 146 -3.43 -2.71 12.60
C MET A 146 -4.29 -1.51 12.23
N GLU A 147 -4.21 -0.46 13.02
CA GLU A 147 -4.65 0.90 12.66
C GLU A 147 -3.61 1.51 11.72
N LEU A 148 -4.09 2.10 10.62
CA LEU A 148 -3.29 2.87 9.66
C LEU A 148 -3.76 4.32 9.64
N ASP A 149 -2.85 5.24 9.96
CA ASP A 149 -3.03 6.68 9.77
C ASP A 149 -2.19 7.12 8.58
N ILE A 150 -2.86 7.50 7.49
CA ILE A 150 -2.22 7.93 6.25
C ILE A 150 -2.17 9.45 6.24
N HIS A 151 -0.97 10.00 6.00
CA HIS A 151 -0.77 11.41 5.73
C HIS A 151 0.10 11.59 4.48
N ALA A 152 -0.47 12.20 3.43
CA ALA A 152 0.24 12.37 2.17
C ALA A 152 -0.11 13.67 1.46
N PHE A 153 0.75 14.04 0.51
CA PHE A 153 0.53 15.10 -0.46
C PHE A 153 0.50 14.51 -1.86
N TYR A 154 -0.41 14.95 -2.69
CA TYR A 154 -0.48 14.56 -4.11
C TYR A 154 -0.68 15.78 -4.99
N SER A 155 -0.32 15.67 -6.27
CA SER A 155 -0.51 16.76 -7.21
C SER A 155 -1.84 16.61 -7.92
N ALA A 156 -2.61 17.68 -8.05
CA ALA A 156 -3.78 17.66 -8.94
C ALA A 156 -3.29 17.75 -10.39
N VAL A 157 -3.03 16.61 -11.02
CA VAL A 157 -2.73 16.58 -12.45
C VAL A 157 -4.05 16.56 -13.18
N ARG A 158 -4.41 17.68 -13.84
CA ARG A 158 -5.48 17.64 -14.84
C ARG A 158 -5.07 16.60 -15.87
N PRO A 159 -5.95 15.67 -16.29
CA PRO A 159 -5.63 14.75 -17.37
C PRO A 159 -5.05 15.57 -18.51
N TRP A 160 -3.88 15.16 -19.02
CA TRP A 160 -3.46 15.68 -20.31
C TRP A 160 -4.65 15.40 -21.22
N SER A 161 -5.29 16.45 -21.76
CA SER A 161 -6.33 16.24 -22.75
C SER A 161 -5.63 15.49 -23.86
N LEU A 162 -5.85 14.18 -23.94
CA LEU A 162 -5.58 13.40 -25.12
C LEU A 162 -6.39 14.12 -26.17
N GLY A 163 -5.71 14.96 -26.96
CA GLY A 163 -6.28 15.54 -28.16
C GLY A 163 -6.56 14.38 -29.08
N VAL A 164 -7.75 13.81 -28.91
CA VAL A 164 -8.44 13.06 -29.95
C VAL A 164 -9.03 14.05 -30.94
#